data_AF-A0A097ERJ5-F1
#
_entry.id   AF-A0A097ERJ5-F1
#
_cell.length_a   1.000
_cell.length_b   1.000
_cell.length_c   1.000
_cell.angle_alpha   90.00
_cell.angle_beta   90.00
_cell.angle_gamma   90.00
#
_symmetry.space_group_name_H-M   'P 1'
#
loop_
_entity.id
_entity.type
_entity.pdbx_description
1 polymer ?
#
loop_
_entity_poly.entity_id
_entity_poly.type
_entity_poly.pdbx_seq_one_letter_code
_entity_poly.pdbx_strand_id
1 'polypeptide(L)'
;MTNKERIIIRYLGQRWYKKALIISASKQVYFSKINALKLVVCSGYLQKENPVGCKFAIDAWPFEHKFFDLIILDDSLVDCPKQMKSLLEQLHFCLADDGEVIVASTGKVRLYKVVSKFLANGFLSRKLHLINYTNNFVVNITKKIISKNFVVVFKKDNFFTTNVLNVEELVKKPAKNKVYSGGCVSREVYEHIQEKK
;
A
#
# COMPACT_ATOMS: atom_id res chain seq x y z
N MET A 1 13.29 3.71 -17.09
CA MET A 1 12.32 4.42 -16.23
C MET A 1 10.97 4.46 -16.93
N THR A 2 9.95 3.84 -16.34
CA THR A 2 8.63 3.65 -16.96
C THR A 2 7.76 4.92 -16.86
N ASN A 3 6.69 5.00 -17.64
CA ASN A 3 5.74 6.12 -17.57
C ASN A 3 5.08 6.24 -16.17
N LYS A 4 4.79 5.11 -15.52
CA LYS A 4 4.32 5.06 -14.12
C LYS A 4 5.30 5.79 -13.20
N GLU A 5 6.58 5.42 -13.25
CA GLU A 5 7.62 6.03 -12.42
C GLU A 5 7.77 7.53 -12.68
N ARG A 6 7.72 7.96 -13.94
CA ARG A 6 7.77 9.38 -14.32
C ARG A 6 6.64 10.18 -13.68
N ILE A 7 5.41 9.65 -13.72
CA ILE A 7 4.24 10.31 -13.11
C ILE A 7 4.42 10.45 -11.60
N ILE A 8 4.85 9.37 -10.93
CA ILE A 8 5.06 9.37 -9.48
C ILE A 8 6.16 10.36 -9.10
N ILE A 9 7.33 10.32 -9.77
CA ILE A 9 8.44 11.23 -9.49
C ILE A 9 8.03 12.68 -9.75
N ARG A 10 7.31 12.97 -10.85
CA ARG A 10 6.85 14.32 -11.15
C ARG A 10 5.88 14.84 -10.08
N TYR A 11 5.02 13.97 -9.55
CA TYR A 11 4.11 14.33 -8.47
C TYR A 11 4.87 14.63 -7.17
N LEU A 12 5.85 13.79 -6.83
CA LEU A 12 6.61 13.86 -5.58
C LEU A 12 7.76 14.90 -5.60
N GLY A 13 8.25 15.30 -6.77
CA GLY A 13 9.50 16.05 -6.92
C GLY A 13 9.55 17.43 -6.23
N GLN A 14 8.40 18.00 -5.89
CA GLN A 14 8.29 19.28 -5.15
C GLN A 14 7.75 19.11 -3.73
N ARG A 15 7.68 17.88 -3.23
CA ARG A 15 7.06 17.54 -1.94
C ARG A 15 8.09 16.90 -1.03
N TRP A 16 7.92 17.15 0.26
CA TRP A 16 8.74 16.58 1.33
C TRP A 16 7.83 15.91 2.35
N TYR A 17 8.19 14.68 2.72
CA TYR A 17 7.45 13.88 3.71
C TYR A 17 8.38 13.54 4.88
N LYS A 18 7.85 13.41 6.10
CA LYS A 18 8.68 12.97 7.23
C LYS A 18 8.83 11.46 7.16
N LYS A 19 7.74 10.72 6.99
CA LYS A 19 7.73 9.25 6.97
C LYS A 19 6.93 8.74 5.79
N ALA A 20 7.55 7.90 4.96
CA ALA A 20 6.93 7.30 3.80
C ALA A 20 7.05 5.76 3.84
N LEU A 21 5.98 5.09 3.44
CA LEU A 21 5.92 3.64 3.25
C LEU A 21 5.69 3.32 1.78
N ILE A 22 6.43 2.37 1.23
CA ILE A 22 6.19 1.80 -0.09
C ILE A 22 5.92 0.31 0.06
N ILE A 23 4.74 -0.13 -0.40
CA ILE A 23 4.40 -1.54 -0.52
C ILE A 23 4.46 -1.92 -1.99
N SER A 24 5.45 -2.72 -2.36
CA SER A 24 5.67 -3.17 -3.75
C SER A 24 6.17 -4.60 -3.83
N ALA A 25 5.85 -5.25 -4.95
CA ALA A 25 6.31 -6.61 -5.25
C ALA A 25 7.81 -6.69 -5.56
N SER A 26 8.42 -5.59 -6.00
CA SER A 26 9.83 -5.54 -6.40
C SER A 26 10.43 -4.16 -6.17
N LYS A 27 11.76 -4.10 -6.05
CA LYS A 27 12.47 -2.83 -5.90
C LYS A 27 12.42 -2.05 -7.20
N GLN A 28 11.90 -0.83 -7.17
CA GLN A 28 11.81 0.06 -8.33
C GLN A 28 12.86 1.17 -8.26
N VAL A 29 13.21 1.72 -9.42
CA VAL A 29 14.28 2.73 -9.54
C VAL A 29 13.88 4.05 -8.89
N TYR A 30 12.58 4.38 -8.88
CA TYR A 30 12.12 5.65 -8.32
C TYR A 30 12.14 5.73 -6.79
N PHE A 31 12.30 4.61 -6.08
CA PHE A 31 12.25 4.60 -4.62
C PHE A 31 13.32 5.52 -4.01
N SER A 32 14.52 5.58 -4.60
CA SER A 32 15.61 6.45 -4.14
C SER A 32 15.40 7.94 -4.47
N LYS A 33 14.38 8.28 -5.27
CA LYS A 33 14.07 9.65 -5.69
C LYS A 33 12.97 10.30 -4.87
N ILE A 34 12.47 9.61 -3.85
CA ILE A 34 11.43 10.11 -2.96
C ILE A 34 12.09 10.92 -1.85
N ASN A 35 11.70 12.18 -1.73
CA ASN A 35 12.17 13.06 -0.66
C ASN A 35 11.38 12.78 0.63
N ALA A 36 11.92 11.88 1.45
CA ALA A 36 11.37 11.57 2.78
C ALA A 36 12.49 11.42 3.83
N LEU A 37 12.28 11.89 5.06
CA LEU A 37 13.26 11.73 6.14
C LEU A 37 13.45 10.25 6.51
N LYS A 38 12.35 9.48 6.54
CA LYS A 38 12.36 8.03 6.74
C LYS A 38 11.55 7.36 5.64
N LEU A 39 12.20 6.46 4.90
CA LEU A 39 11.58 5.66 3.85
C LEU A 39 11.59 4.19 4.24
N VAL A 40 10.42 3.57 4.29
CA VAL A 40 10.25 2.13 4.51
C VAL A 40 9.80 1.50 3.20
N VAL A 41 10.53 0.51 2.70
CA VAL A 41 10.17 -0.24 1.49
C VAL A 41 9.98 -1.69 1.85
N CYS A 42 8.82 -2.25 1.53
CA CYS A 42 8.51 -3.63 1.84
C CYS A 42 7.55 -4.28 0.84
N SER A 43 7.48 -5.61 0.86
CA SER A 43 6.47 -6.39 0.14
C SER A 43 5.22 -6.61 0.96
N GLY A 44 5.29 -6.46 2.29
CA GLY A 44 4.12 -6.52 3.19
C GLY A 44 3.36 -7.84 3.05
N TYR A 45 2.11 -7.75 2.62
CA TYR A 45 1.19 -8.88 2.46
C TYR A 45 1.27 -9.57 1.08
N LEU A 46 2.19 -9.15 0.20
CA LEU A 46 2.35 -9.75 -1.11
C LEU A 46 3.08 -11.10 -1.02
N GLN A 47 2.47 -12.14 -1.57
CA GLN A 47 3.10 -13.45 -1.70
C GLN A 47 4.07 -13.44 -2.87
N LYS A 48 5.38 -13.43 -2.56
CA LYS A 48 6.48 -13.50 -3.51
C LYS A 48 7.61 -14.37 -2.97
N GLU A 49 8.29 -15.03 -3.90
CA GLU A 49 9.47 -15.87 -3.66
C GLU A 49 10.61 -15.03 -3.06
N ASN A 50 10.90 -13.87 -3.66
CA ASN A 50 11.92 -12.93 -3.19
C ASN A 50 11.28 -11.63 -2.69
N PRO A 51 10.83 -11.57 -1.43
CA PRO A 51 10.24 -10.35 -0.87
C PRO A 51 11.30 -9.28 -0.61
N VAL A 52 10.87 -8.02 -0.75
CA VAL A 52 11.65 -6.85 -0.34
C VAL A 52 11.25 -6.48 1.08
N GLY A 53 12.22 -6.19 1.94
CA GLY A 53 11.95 -5.70 3.30
C GLY A 53 11.09 -6.65 4.13
N CYS A 54 10.18 -6.11 4.94
CA CYS A 54 9.35 -6.89 5.86
C CYS A 54 8.11 -7.52 5.20
N LYS A 55 7.68 -8.66 5.75
CA LYS A 55 6.38 -9.30 5.48
C LYS A 55 5.44 -9.11 6.67
N PHE A 56 4.17 -8.88 6.38
CA PHE A 56 3.11 -8.79 7.39
C PHE A 56 1.75 -9.13 6.78
N ALA A 57 0.78 -9.49 7.62
CA ALA A 57 -0.56 -9.80 7.17
C ALA A 57 -1.31 -8.54 6.73
N ILE A 58 -2.24 -8.67 5.78
CA ILE A 58 -2.98 -7.52 5.23
C ILE A 58 -3.84 -6.80 6.27
N ASP A 59 -4.24 -7.52 7.31
CA ASP A 59 -5.09 -7.10 8.41
C ASP A 59 -4.33 -6.74 9.69
N ALA A 60 -3.00 -6.92 9.72
CA ALA A 60 -2.16 -6.64 10.89
C ALA A 60 -0.81 -6.03 10.48
N TRP A 61 -0.78 -4.71 10.28
CA TRP A 61 0.46 -4.01 9.93
C TRP A 61 1.28 -3.70 11.19
N PRO A 62 2.61 -3.87 11.16
CA PRO A 62 3.48 -3.68 12.32
C PRO A 62 3.86 -2.20 12.52
N PHE A 63 2.93 -1.27 12.30
CA PHE A 63 3.18 0.16 12.34
C PHE A 63 2.24 0.85 13.32
N GLU A 64 2.73 1.94 13.88
CA GLU A 64 1.97 2.75 14.84
C GLU A 64 0.87 3.55 14.14
N HIS A 65 -0.13 3.94 14.93
CA HIS A 65 -1.21 4.81 14.49
C HIS A 65 -0.67 6.16 13.98
N LYS A 66 -1.16 6.62 12.83
CA LYS A 66 -0.78 7.90 12.20
C LYS A 66 0.74 8.09 12.00
N PHE A 67 1.46 7.00 11.78
CA PHE A 67 2.91 7.02 11.66
C PHE A 67 3.41 7.57 10.32
N PHE A 68 2.71 7.36 9.20
CA PHE A 68 3.18 7.76 7.87
C PHE A 68 2.43 8.97 7.32
N ASP A 69 3.15 9.88 6.66
CA ASP A 69 2.55 11.00 5.90
C ASP A 69 2.25 10.60 4.45
N LEU A 70 2.96 9.58 3.94
CA LEU A 70 2.83 9.06 2.59
C LEU A 70 2.84 7.52 2.60
N ILE A 71 1.86 6.91 1.94
CA ILE A 71 1.88 5.48 1.64
C ILE A 71 1.75 5.28 0.13
N ILE A 72 2.65 4.52 -0.47
CA ILE A 72 2.62 4.17 -1.89
C ILE A 72 2.28 2.68 -2.01
N LEU A 73 1.16 2.40 -2.65
CA LEU A 73 0.75 1.07 -3.07
C LEU A 73 1.11 0.86 -4.54
N ASP A 74 2.24 0.22 -4.79
CA ASP A 74 2.77 -0.02 -6.13
C ASP A 74 2.51 -1.46 -6.58
N ASP A 75 1.51 -1.64 -7.45
CA ASP A 75 1.02 -2.93 -7.93
C ASP A 75 0.65 -3.91 -6.80
N SER A 76 0.31 -3.37 -5.63
CA SER A 76 0.06 -4.10 -4.38
C SER A 76 -1.41 -4.15 -3.96
N LEU A 77 -2.33 -3.70 -4.82
CA LEU A 77 -3.77 -3.82 -4.56
C LEU A 77 -4.24 -5.28 -4.59
N VAL A 78 -5.27 -5.55 -3.80
CA VAL A 78 -5.97 -6.83 -3.70
C VAL A 78 -7.35 -6.78 -4.33
N ASP A 79 -7.75 -7.83 -5.04
CA ASP A 79 -9.06 -7.86 -5.71
C ASP A 79 -10.21 -8.32 -4.81
N CYS A 80 -9.90 -9.13 -3.79
CA CYS A 80 -10.86 -9.68 -2.84
C CYS A 80 -11.48 -8.55 -1.99
N PRO A 81 -12.84 -8.46 -1.90
CA PRO A 81 -13.52 -7.41 -1.14
C PRO A 81 -13.11 -7.35 0.34
N LYS A 82 -13.01 -8.51 1.03
CA LYS A 82 -12.64 -8.58 2.44
C LYS A 82 -11.23 -8.04 2.67
N GLN A 83 -10.26 -8.52 1.90
CA GLN A 83 -8.88 -8.07 1.95
C GLN A 83 -8.72 -6.58 1.62
N MET A 84 -9.50 -6.07 0.65
CA MET A 84 -9.49 -4.65 0.31
C MET A 84 -10.02 -3.80 1.47
N LYS A 85 -11.06 -4.27 2.19
CA LYS A 85 -11.56 -3.59 3.39
C LYS A 85 -10.46 -3.51 4.45
N SER A 86 -9.81 -4.63 4.77
CA SER A 86 -8.71 -4.66 5.73
C SER A 86 -7.53 -3.77 5.31
N LEU A 87 -7.19 -3.74 4.02
CA LEU A 87 -6.18 -2.82 3.49
C LEU A 87 -6.56 -1.35 3.74
N LEU A 88 -7.80 -0.96 3.48
CA LEU A 88 -8.28 0.41 3.68
C LEU A 88 -8.31 0.79 5.16
N GLU A 89 -8.69 -0.14 6.05
CA GLU A 89 -8.64 0.05 7.50
C GLU A 89 -7.20 0.27 7.98
N GLN A 90 -6.25 -0.54 7.50
CA GLN A 90 -4.82 -0.40 7.84
C GLN A 90 -4.21 0.89 7.28
N LEU A 91 -4.58 1.29 6.05
CA LEU A 91 -4.20 2.58 5.51
C LEU A 91 -4.73 3.72 6.39
N HIS A 92 -6.00 3.69 6.76
CA HIS A 92 -6.60 4.73 7.59
C HIS A 92 -5.95 4.80 8.99
N PHE A 93 -5.59 3.66 9.56
CA PHE A 93 -4.91 3.56 10.84
C PHE A 93 -3.48 4.12 10.81
N CYS A 94 -2.68 3.70 9.81
CA CYS A 94 -1.25 4.03 9.75
C CYS A 94 -0.98 5.44 9.18
N LEU A 95 -1.91 6.00 8.41
CA LEU A 95 -1.72 7.27 7.72
C LEU A 95 -2.11 8.45 8.63
N ALA A 96 -1.23 9.44 8.70
CA ALA A 96 -1.45 10.69 9.42
C ALA A 96 -2.69 11.43 8.92
N ASP A 97 -3.20 12.34 9.74
CA ASP A 97 -4.22 13.29 9.30
C ASP A 97 -3.63 14.12 8.15
N ASP A 98 -4.42 14.37 7.12
CA ASP A 98 -3.98 14.94 5.85
C ASP A 98 -2.92 14.14 5.05
N GLY A 99 -2.57 12.92 5.47
CA GLY A 99 -1.63 12.07 4.76
C GLY A 99 -2.14 11.62 3.39
N GLU A 100 -1.21 11.20 2.54
CA GLU A 100 -1.48 10.85 1.15
C GLU A 100 -1.25 9.36 0.87
N VAL A 101 -2.12 8.80 0.03
CA VAL A 101 -1.94 7.45 -0.53
C VAL A 101 -1.78 7.56 -2.04
N ILE A 102 -0.67 7.08 -2.57
CA ILE A 102 -0.47 6.93 -4.02
C ILE A 102 -0.73 5.48 -4.37
N VAL A 103 -1.69 5.27 -5.27
CA VAL A 103 -2.01 3.94 -5.80
C VAL A 103 -1.58 3.88 -7.24
N ALA A 104 -0.62 3.01 -7.54
CA ALA A 104 -0.13 2.78 -8.89
C ALA A 104 -0.44 1.34 -9.30
N SER A 105 -1.05 1.17 -10.47
CA SER A 105 -1.46 -0.14 -10.99
C SER A 105 -1.11 -0.24 -12.47
N THR A 106 -0.62 -1.41 -12.89
CA THR A 106 -0.33 -1.78 -14.28
C THR A 106 -1.01 -3.09 -14.69
N GLY A 107 -2.29 -3.27 -14.36
CA GLY A 107 -3.08 -4.38 -14.94
C GLY A 107 -3.90 -5.23 -13.98
N LYS A 108 -3.77 -5.07 -12.66
CA LYS A 108 -4.51 -5.90 -11.70
C LYS A 108 -5.95 -5.42 -11.49
N VAL A 109 -6.11 -4.15 -11.14
CA VAL A 109 -7.41 -3.60 -10.72
C VAL A 109 -7.87 -2.50 -11.67
N ARG A 110 -9.19 -2.36 -11.85
CA ARG A 110 -9.79 -1.26 -12.63
C ARG A 110 -9.88 0.01 -11.80
N LEU A 111 -9.58 1.15 -12.41
CA LEU A 111 -9.51 2.46 -11.75
C LEU A 111 -10.81 2.85 -11.00
N TYR A 112 -11.98 2.71 -11.62
CA TYR A 112 -13.25 3.08 -10.97
C TYR A 112 -13.51 2.30 -9.67
N LYS A 113 -13.13 1.02 -9.62
CA LYS A 113 -13.29 0.15 -8.44
C LYS A 113 -12.37 0.61 -7.29
N VAL A 114 -11.20 1.15 -7.62
CA VAL A 114 -10.29 1.73 -6.63
C VAL A 114 -10.84 3.05 -6.13
N VAL A 115 -11.18 3.97 -7.04
CA VAL A 115 -11.68 5.29 -6.69
C VAL A 115 -12.96 5.20 -5.85
N SER A 116 -13.92 4.36 -6.24
CA SER A 116 -15.17 4.22 -5.49
C SER A 116 -14.95 3.68 -4.07
N LYS A 117 -14.05 2.70 -3.91
CA LYS A 117 -13.73 2.15 -2.59
C LYS A 117 -12.99 3.13 -1.70
N PHE A 118 -12.02 3.87 -2.24
CA PHE A 118 -11.29 4.87 -1.47
C PHE A 118 -12.24 6.01 -1.03
N LEU A 119 -13.08 6.53 -1.93
CA LEU A 119 -14.07 7.55 -1.58
C LEU A 119 -15.04 7.07 -0.49
N ALA A 120 -15.55 5.84 -0.61
CA ALA A 120 -16.45 5.25 0.39
C ALA A 120 -15.79 4.98 1.75
N ASN A 121 -14.46 5.06 1.85
CA ASN A 121 -13.69 4.81 3.08
C ASN A 121 -12.91 6.07 3.53
N GLY A 122 -13.39 7.26 3.17
CA GLY A 122 -12.84 8.51 3.72
C GLY A 122 -11.57 9.01 3.05
N PHE A 123 -11.35 8.66 1.79
CA PHE A 123 -10.22 9.16 1.02
C PHE A 123 -10.69 10.03 -0.15
N LEU A 124 -10.23 11.27 -0.21
CA LEU A 124 -10.53 12.21 -1.28
C LEU A 124 -9.55 12.03 -2.43
N SER A 125 -10.05 11.84 -3.64
CA SER A 125 -9.21 11.78 -4.85
C SER A 125 -8.68 13.18 -5.19
N ARG A 126 -7.36 13.38 -5.10
CA ARG A 126 -6.71 14.66 -5.44
C ARG A 126 -6.23 14.74 -6.88
N LYS A 127 -5.58 13.69 -7.37
CA LYS A 127 -5.05 13.64 -8.75
C LYS A 127 -5.18 12.24 -9.33
N LEU A 128 -5.48 12.17 -10.62
CA LEU A 128 -5.63 10.91 -11.35
C LEU A 128 -4.95 11.04 -12.71
N HIS A 129 -4.01 10.14 -12.97
CA HIS A 129 -3.24 10.07 -14.21
C HIS A 129 -3.39 8.68 -14.83
N LEU A 130 -3.86 8.64 -16.08
CA LEU A 130 -3.84 7.41 -16.88
C LEU A 130 -2.44 7.23 -17.49
N ILE A 131 -1.88 6.02 -17.40
CA ILE A 131 -0.55 5.73 -17.96
C ILE A 131 -0.59 5.74 -19.50
N ASN A 132 -1.72 5.36 -20.10
CA ASN A 132 -1.95 5.31 -21.55
C ASN A 132 -2.91 6.44 -22.00
N TYR A 133 -2.56 7.68 -21.69
CA TYR A 133 -3.33 8.87 -22.04
C TYR A 133 -3.39 9.08 -23.56
N THR A 134 -4.54 9.51 -24.07
CA THR A 134 -4.74 9.90 -25.48
C THR A 134 -5.29 11.32 -25.55
N ASN A 135 -5.08 12.06 -26.65
CA ASN A 135 -5.59 13.44 -26.76
C ASN A 135 -7.11 13.55 -26.94
N ASN A 136 -7.83 12.43 -27.06
CA ASN A 136 -9.28 12.43 -27.25
C ASN A 136 -10.02 12.33 -25.90
N PHE A 137 -10.83 13.35 -25.58
CA PHE A 137 -11.55 13.49 -24.31
C PHE A 137 -12.54 12.35 -24.04
N VAL A 138 -13.35 11.97 -25.04
CA VAL A 138 -14.35 10.89 -24.90
C VAL A 138 -13.64 9.57 -24.61
N VAL A 139 -12.60 9.27 -25.40
CA VAL A 139 -11.77 8.07 -25.22
C VAL A 139 -11.13 8.05 -23.83
N ASN A 140 -10.73 9.20 -23.29
CA ASN A 140 -10.18 9.28 -21.93
C ASN A 140 -11.22 9.02 -20.84
N ILE A 141 -12.47 9.46 -21.00
CA ILE A 141 -13.55 9.16 -20.04
C ILE A 141 -13.81 7.65 -20.04
N THR A 142 -13.98 7.05 -21.21
CA THR A 142 -14.20 5.60 -21.32
C THR A 142 -13.01 4.83 -20.77
N LYS A 143 -11.78 5.29 -21.05
CA LYS A 143 -10.57 4.73 -20.44
C LYS A 143 -10.51 4.90 -18.94
N LYS A 144 -11.02 5.99 -18.33
CA LYS A 144 -11.05 6.11 -16.86
C LYS A 144 -11.88 5.00 -16.21
N ILE A 145 -12.95 4.55 -16.89
CA ILE A 145 -13.81 3.46 -16.40
C ILE A 145 -13.11 2.11 -16.59
N ILE A 146 -12.46 1.87 -17.72
CA ILE A 146 -11.96 0.52 -18.06
C ILE A 146 -10.46 0.34 -17.73
N SER A 147 -9.71 1.42 -17.52
CA SER A 147 -8.26 1.38 -17.40
C SER A 147 -7.83 0.65 -16.14
N LYS A 148 -6.83 -0.21 -16.35
CA LYS A 148 -6.08 -0.91 -15.30
C LYS A 148 -4.67 -0.33 -15.09
N ASN A 149 -4.31 0.65 -15.92
CA ASN A 149 -2.99 1.30 -15.96
C ASN A 149 -3.14 2.76 -15.54
N PHE A 150 -2.90 3.04 -14.26
CA PHE A 150 -3.11 4.37 -13.68
C PHE A 150 -2.19 4.64 -12.50
N VAL A 151 -2.05 5.92 -12.18
CA VAL A 151 -1.56 6.44 -10.92
C VAL A 151 -2.63 7.39 -10.38
N VAL A 152 -3.11 7.13 -9.17
CA VAL A 152 -4.09 7.99 -8.50
C VAL A 152 -3.55 8.35 -7.12
N VAL A 153 -3.78 9.60 -6.73
CA VAL A 153 -3.39 10.12 -5.43
C VAL A 153 -4.63 10.46 -4.64
N PHE A 154 -4.72 9.87 -3.47
CA PHE A 154 -5.75 10.11 -2.48
C PHE A 154 -5.17 10.86 -1.30
N LYS A 155 -6.01 11.67 -0.66
CA LYS A 155 -5.72 12.31 0.63
C LYS A 155 -6.72 11.79 1.64
N LYS A 156 -6.27 11.46 2.85
CA LYS A 156 -7.16 11.11 3.95
C LYS A 156 -8.07 12.29 4.28
N ASP A 157 -9.37 12.04 4.39
CA ASP A 157 -10.32 13.04 4.84
C ASP A 157 -10.29 13.08 6.38
N ASN A 158 -10.08 14.29 6.92
CA ASN A 158 -10.02 14.50 8.37
C ASN A 158 -11.40 14.43 9.03
N PHE A 159 -12.48 14.54 8.26
CA PHE A 159 -13.86 14.49 8.76
C PHE A 159 -14.48 13.09 8.70
N PHE A 160 -13.80 12.14 8.05
CA PHE A 160 -14.30 10.77 7.95
C PHE A 160 -13.98 9.99 9.22
N THR A 161 -14.97 9.88 10.10
CA THR A 161 -14.93 8.96 11.23
C THR A 161 -15.22 7.56 10.73
N THR A 162 -14.18 6.76 10.49
CA THR A 162 -14.33 5.30 10.57
C THR A 162 -14.84 5.01 11.98
N ASN A 163 -15.99 4.33 12.10
CA ASN A 163 -16.67 4.05 13.38
C ASN A 163 -15.65 3.90 14.52
N VAL A 164 -15.65 4.86 15.44
CA VAL A 164 -14.64 5.04 16.51
C VAL A 164 -14.44 3.75 17.34
N LEU A 165 -15.44 2.86 17.33
CA LEU A 165 -15.42 1.52 17.90
C LEU A 165 -14.35 0.56 17.31
N ASN A 166 -13.94 0.72 16.05
CA ASN A 166 -12.93 -0.16 15.42
C ASN A 166 -11.48 0.28 15.68
N VAL A 167 -11.25 1.56 15.94
CA VAL A 167 -9.88 2.05 16.24
C VAL A 167 -9.41 1.48 17.57
N GLU A 168 -10.29 1.41 18.56
CA GLU A 168 -9.99 0.73 19.82
C GLU A 168 -9.71 -0.76 19.62
N GLU A 169 -10.40 -1.48 18.72
CA GLU A 169 -10.08 -2.89 18.44
C GLU A 169 -8.71 -3.09 17.77
N LEU A 170 -8.31 -2.16 16.88
CA LEU A 170 -6.99 -2.17 16.22
C LEU A 170 -5.86 -1.82 17.20
N VAL A 171 -6.11 -0.93 18.16
CA VAL A 171 -5.16 -0.55 19.21
C VAL A 171 -5.11 -1.60 20.34
N LYS A 172 -6.25 -2.21 20.72
CA LYS A 172 -6.37 -3.19 21.81
C LYS A 172 -5.96 -4.61 21.42
N LYS A 173 -5.65 -4.89 20.15
CA LYS A 173 -5.02 -6.16 19.73
C LYS A 173 -3.52 -5.98 19.57
N PRO A 174 -2.71 -5.99 20.64
CA PRO A 174 -1.35 -6.48 20.50
C PRO A 174 -1.50 -7.96 20.12
N ALA A 175 -1.08 -8.31 18.91
CA ALA A 175 -0.96 -9.71 18.53
C ALA A 175 -0.09 -10.38 19.60
N LYS A 176 -0.71 -11.20 20.46
CA LYS A 176 0.04 -12.21 21.20
C LYS A 176 0.82 -12.98 20.15
N ASN A 177 2.14 -12.87 20.23
CA ASN A 177 3.11 -13.62 19.45
C ASN A 177 2.61 -15.07 19.29
N LYS A 178 2.06 -15.40 18.12
CA LYS A 178 2.08 -16.76 17.62
C LYS A 178 3.21 -16.79 16.61
N VAL A 179 4.39 -17.10 17.13
CA VAL A 179 5.38 -17.87 16.37
C VAL A 179 4.60 -19.07 15.82
N TYR A 180 4.29 -19.05 14.54
CA TYR A 180 3.75 -20.23 13.87
C TYR A 180 4.91 -21.21 13.72
N SER A 181 5.11 -22.04 14.75
CA SER A 181 5.68 -23.36 14.62
C SER A 181 4.79 -24.16 13.66
N GLY A 182 5.40 -24.65 12.59
CA GLY A 182 4.70 -25.31 11.49
C GLY A 182 4.04 -26.63 11.86
N GLY A 183 3.23 -27.12 10.92
CA GLY A 183 2.66 -28.46 10.94
C GLY A 183 2.13 -28.85 9.56
N CYS A 184 3.02 -29.23 8.65
CA CYS A 184 3.01 -30.53 7.97
C CYS A 184 4.06 -30.62 6.84
N VAL A 185 5.07 -31.48 7.08
CA VAL A 185 5.94 -32.23 6.14
C VAL A 185 6.92 -31.38 5.30
N SER A 186 8.26 -31.50 5.39
CA SER A 186 9.12 -32.65 5.67
C SER A 186 10.10 -32.45 6.83
N ARG A 187 10.32 -33.52 7.60
CA ARG A 187 11.49 -33.73 8.46
C ARG A 187 12.74 -33.88 7.57
N GLU A 188 13.89 -33.61 8.19
CA GLU A 188 15.26 -33.76 7.67
C GLU A 188 15.78 -32.55 6.90
N VAL A 189 16.29 -31.54 7.63
CA VAL A 189 17.71 -31.13 7.65
C VAL A 189 17.86 -30.23 8.91
N TYR A 190 18.97 -30.37 9.64
CA TYR A 190 19.37 -29.65 10.86
C TYR A 190 18.97 -30.30 12.21
N GLU A 191 19.37 -31.56 12.40
CA GLU A 191 20.11 -31.89 13.61
C GLU A 191 21.59 -31.54 13.40
N HIS A 192 22.27 -31.14 14.49
CA HIS A 192 23.61 -30.57 14.58
C HIS A 192 23.74 -29.08 14.21
N ILE A 193 23.73 -28.24 15.24
CA ILE A 193 24.91 -27.52 15.75
C ILE A 193 24.36 -26.66 16.90
N GLN A 194 24.50 -27.11 18.14
CA GLN A 194 24.78 -26.27 19.32
C GLN A 194 25.25 -27.18 20.46
N GLU A 195 26.51 -27.61 20.39
CA GLU A 195 27.32 -27.87 21.58
C GLU A 195 28.63 -27.10 21.43
N LYS A 196 29.11 -26.57 22.58
CA LYS A 196 30.34 -25.79 22.84
C LYS A 196 30.18 -24.28 22.60
N LYS A 197 30.39 -23.41 23.59
CA LYS A 197 31.26 -23.44 24.77
C LYS A 197 30.59 -22.87 26.01
#